data_AF-A0A1M5NWP5-F1
#
_entry.id   AF-A0A1M5NWP5-F1
#
_cell.length_a   1.000
_cell.length_b   1.000
_cell.length_c   1.000
_cell.angle_alpha   90.00
_cell.angle_beta   90.00
_cell.angle_gamma   90.00
#
_symmetry.space_group_name_H-M   'P 1'
#
loop_
_entity.id
_entity.type
_entity.pdbx_description
1 polymer ?
#
loop_
_entity_poly.entity_id
_entity_poly.type
_entity_poly.pdbx_seq_one_letter_code
_entity_poly.pdbx_strand_id
1 'polypeptide(L)'
;MVGIVIAAVAVTLAYVFEAPNSLGAHPFWDQQVLVIGAGIGAILGLISLPLPNVARIGGFLALTVLAYLAASWGKETFAASYAEDAFAGRIWYFGWFATVAAATAFLFSLATPKKALPR
;
A
#
# COMPACT_ATOMS: atom_id res chain seq x y z
N MET A 1 -19.79 -0.07 -0.83
CA MET A 1 -19.53 -1.53 -0.87
C MET A 1 -18.64 -1.93 -2.05
N VAL A 2 -18.90 -1.47 -3.28
CA VAL A 2 -18.06 -1.80 -4.47
C VAL A 2 -16.56 -1.56 -4.26
N GLY A 3 -16.17 -0.45 -3.62
CA GLY A 3 -14.76 -0.16 -3.31
C GLY A 3 -14.04 -1.20 -2.46
N ILE A 4 -14.72 -1.79 -1.48
CA ILE A 4 -14.15 -2.83 -0.62
C ILE A 4 -13.98 -4.13 -1.40
N VAL A 5 -14.95 -4.47 -2.26
CA VAL A 5 -14.89 -5.70 -3.07
C VAL A 5 -13.73 -5.64 -4.06
N ILE A 6 -13.55 -4.52 -4.77
CA ILE A 6 -12.43 -4.37 -5.72
C ILE A 6 -11.09 -4.42 -5.00
N ALA A 7 -10.96 -3.72 -3.87
CA ALA A 7 -9.75 -3.78 -3.05
C ALA A 7 -9.48 -5.21 -2.56
N ALA A 8 -10.49 -5.92 -2.09
CA ALA A 8 -10.36 -7.31 -1.62
C ALA A 8 -9.92 -8.26 -2.75
N VAL A 9 -10.55 -8.17 -3.94
CA VAL A 9 -10.16 -8.98 -5.11
C VAL A 9 -8.71 -8.70 -5.52
N ALA A 10 -8.31 -7.42 -5.57
CA ALA A 10 -6.94 -7.05 -5.90
C ALA A 10 -5.93 -7.59 -4.88
N VAL A 11 -6.26 -7.53 -3.59
CA VAL A 11 -5.42 -8.10 -2.51
C VAL A 11 -5.36 -9.62 -2.63
N THR A 12 -6.45 -10.32 -2.94
CA THR A 12 -6.43 -11.77 -3.17
C THR A 12 -5.55 -12.14 -4.35
N LEU A 13 -5.64 -11.42 -5.48
CA LEU A 13 -4.76 -11.66 -6.62
C LEU A 13 -3.30 -11.40 -6.25
N ALA A 14 -3.00 -10.30 -5.56
CA ALA A 14 -1.65 -10.00 -5.09
C ALA A 14 -1.10 -11.08 -4.13
N TYR A 15 -1.96 -11.71 -3.35
CA TYR A 15 -1.60 -12.82 -2.45
C TYR A 15 -1.25 -14.07 -3.26
N VAL A 16 -2.11 -14.47 -4.20
CA VAL A 16 -1.93 -15.67 -5.05
C VAL A 16 -0.67 -15.58 -5.90
N PHE A 17 -0.32 -14.38 -6.38
CA PHE A 17 0.85 -14.17 -7.23
C PHE A 17 2.10 -13.71 -6.47
N GLU A 18 2.09 -13.71 -5.13
CA GLU A 18 3.22 -13.25 -4.30
C GLU A 18 3.77 -11.89 -4.74
N ALA A 19 2.85 -10.98 -5.15
CA ALA A 19 3.21 -9.74 -5.82
C ALA A 19 4.20 -8.88 -5.00
N PRO A 20 4.05 -8.70 -3.67
CA PRO A 20 5.02 -7.96 -2.88
C PRO A 20 6.44 -8.53 -3.01
N ASN A 21 6.60 -9.85 -2.92
CA ASN A 21 7.90 -10.52 -3.06
C ASN A 21 8.53 -10.22 -4.43
N SER A 22 7.75 -10.44 -5.50
CA SER A 22 8.21 -10.21 -6.87
C SER A 22 8.64 -8.76 -7.14
N LEU A 23 8.05 -7.80 -6.42
CA LEU A 23 8.34 -6.38 -6.55
C LEU A 23 9.43 -5.90 -5.57
N GLY A 24 9.95 -6.78 -4.72
CA GLY A 24 11.10 -6.53 -3.86
C GLY A 24 10.83 -6.48 -2.35
N ALA A 25 9.64 -6.90 -1.88
CA ALA A 25 9.44 -7.21 -0.47
C ALA A 25 10.25 -8.45 -0.10
N HIS A 26 10.65 -8.53 1.16
CA HIS A 26 11.43 -9.69 1.62
C HIS A 26 10.51 -10.91 1.80
N PRO A 27 10.97 -12.14 1.47
CA PRO A 27 10.15 -13.35 1.54
C PRO A 27 9.54 -13.65 2.92
N PHE A 28 10.26 -13.36 4.00
CA PHE A 28 9.76 -13.64 5.36
C PHE A 28 8.49 -12.86 5.75
N TRP A 29 8.21 -11.71 5.11
CA TRP A 29 7.13 -10.82 5.51
C TRP A 29 6.25 -10.32 4.36
N ASP A 30 6.37 -10.95 3.18
CA ASP A 30 5.61 -10.61 1.98
C ASP A 30 4.08 -10.65 2.18
N GLN A 31 3.56 -11.73 2.74
CA GLN A 31 2.13 -11.93 2.99
C GLN A 31 1.64 -11.07 4.16
N GLN A 32 2.50 -10.84 5.15
CA GLN A 32 2.17 -10.01 6.31
C GLN A 32 2.02 -8.55 5.89
N VAL A 33 2.95 -8.05 5.06
CA VAL A 33 2.85 -6.74 4.40
C VAL A 33 1.53 -6.60 3.67
N LEU A 34 1.16 -7.64 2.92
CA LEU A 34 -0.06 -7.60 2.12
C LEU A 34 -1.31 -7.53 3.00
N VAL A 35 -1.46 -8.44 3.96
CA VAL A 35 -2.67 -8.55 4.79
C VAL A 35 -2.81 -7.36 5.74
N ILE A 36 -1.73 -6.98 6.43
CA ILE A 36 -1.75 -5.86 7.38
C ILE A 36 -1.89 -4.54 6.63
N GLY A 37 -1.11 -4.36 5.55
CA GLY A 37 -1.20 -3.17 4.69
C GLY A 37 -2.60 -3.02 4.11
N ALA A 38 -3.22 -4.09 3.61
CA ALA A 38 -4.59 -4.05 3.09
C ALA A 38 -5.62 -3.64 4.15
N GLY A 39 -5.49 -4.17 5.38
CA GLY A 39 -6.34 -3.77 6.50
C GLY A 39 -6.22 -2.26 6.80
N ILE A 40 -4.98 -1.76 6.89
CA ILE A 40 -4.71 -0.33 7.10
C ILE A 40 -5.29 0.51 5.94
N GLY A 41 -5.06 0.08 4.69
CA GLY A 41 -5.53 0.80 3.51
C GLY A 41 -7.05 0.85 3.38
N ALA A 42 -7.76 -0.21 3.77
CA ALA A 42 -9.22 -0.20 3.82
C ALA A 42 -9.74 0.82 4.84
N ILE A 43 -9.11 0.88 6.02
CA ILE A 43 -9.42 1.88 7.06
C ILE A 43 -9.14 3.29 6.52
N LEU A 44 -7.96 3.55 5.95
CA LEU A 44 -7.61 4.84 5.35
C LEU A 44 -8.60 5.26 4.25
N GLY A 45 -9.01 4.31 3.39
CA GLY A 45 -10.01 4.53 2.37
C GLY A 45 -11.34 5.03 2.97
N LEU A 46 -11.81 4.39 4.05
CA LEU A 46 -13.03 4.80 4.76
C LEU A 46 -12.90 6.16 5.43
N ILE A 47 -11.80 6.42 6.15
CA ILE A 47 -11.59 7.71 6.83
C ILE A 47 -11.45 8.85 5.82
N SER A 48 -10.97 8.56 4.61
CA SER A 48 -10.80 9.54 3.54
C SER A 48 -12.11 9.96 2.86
N LEU A 49 -13.24 9.29 3.10
CA LEU A 49 -14.52 9.55 2.42
C LEU A 49 -14.99 11.02 2.43
N PRO A 50 -14.76 11.83 3.49
CA PRO A 50 -15.11 13.25 3.49
C PRO A 50 -14.28 14.10 2.52
N LEU A 51 -13.13 13.60 2.04
CA LEU A 51 -12.25 14.32 1.13
C LEU A 51 -12.76 14.25 -0.33
N PRO A 52 -12.48 15.28 -1.15
CA PRO A 52 -12.79 15.24 -2.58
C PRO A 52 -12.14 14.02 -3.26
N ASN A 53 -12.85 13.36 -4.18
CA ASN A 53 -12.33 12.18 -4.88
C ASN A 53 -10.97 12.43 -5.56
N VAL A 54 -10.76 13.61 -6.12
CA VAL A 54 -9.47 13.99 -6.74
C VAL A 54 -8.33 13.96 -5.71
N ALA A 55 -8.57 14.50 -4.50
CA ALA A 55 -7.58 14.50 -3.43
C ALA A 55 -7.29 13.08 -2.93
N ARG A 56 -8.32 12.24 -2.80
CA ARG A 56 -8.16 10.83 -2.38
C ARG A 56 -7.36 10.02 -3.40
N ILE A 57 -7.80 10.03 -4.66
CA ILE A 57 -7.19 9.25 -5.73
C ILE A 57 -5.77 9.73 -5.98
N GLY A 58 -5.58 11.05 -6.16
CA GLY A 58 -4.26 11.63 -6.39
C GLY A 58 -3.33 11.46 -5.20
N GLY A 59 -3.83 11.70 -3.98
CA GLY A 59 -3.07 11.56 -2.75
C GLY A 59 -2.62 10.13 -2.48
N PHE A 60 -3.52 9.15 -2.56
CA PHE A 60 -3.14 7.75 -2.34
C PHE A 60 -2.25 7.21 -3.46
N LEU A 61 -2.47 7.60 -4.72
CA LEU A 61 -1.55 7.24 -5.81
C LEU A 61 -0.13 7.78 -5.55
N ALA A 62 -0.02 9.06 -5.19
CA ALA A 62 1.27 9.67 -4.86
C ALA A 62 1.93 8.97 -3.67
N LEU A 63 1.17 8.67 -2.62
CA LEU A 63 1.67 7.93 -1.45
C LEU A 63 2.12 6.51 -1.80
N THR A 64 1.41 5.80 -2.68
CA THR A 64 1.83 4.47 -3.15
C THR A 64 3.18 4.55 -3.84
N VAL A 65 3.35 5.50 -4.76
CA VAL A 65 4.61 5.66 -5.50
C VAL A 65 5.75 6.06 -4.56
N LEU A 66 5.54 7.04 -3.69
CA LEU A 66 6.57 7.51 -2.76
C LEU A 66 6.97 6.42 -1.76
N ALA A 67 6.00 5.67 -1.23
CA ALA A 67 6.27 4.56 -0.31
C ALA A 67 7.04 3.43 -1.01
N TYR A 68 6.69 3.10 -2.27
CA TYR A 68 7.39 2.08 -3.04
C TYR A 68 8.83 2.49 -3.35
N LEU A 69 9.05 3.74 -3.75
CA LEU A 69 10.40 4.28 -4.01
C LEU A 69 11.24 4.28 -2.72
N ALA A 70 10.66 4.68 -1.59
CA ALA A 70 11.33 4.62 -0.29
C ALA A 70 11.69 3.18 0.09
N ALA A 71 10.76 2.25 -0.05
CA ALA A 71 10.99 0.82 0.24
C ALA A 71 12.10 0.24 -0.64
N SER A 72 12.13 0.61 -1.92
CA SER A 72 13.14 0.16 -2.89
C SER A 72 14.52 0.71 -2.54
N TRP A 73 14.60 2.01 -2.25
CA TRP A 73 15.84 2.64 -1.78
C TRP A 73 16.36 2.02 -0.47
N GLY A 74 15.45 1.73 0.48
CA GLY A 74 15.78 1.07 1.74
C GLY A 74 16.34 -0.34 1.51
N LYS A 75 15.74 -1.11 0.61
CA LYS A 75 16.24 -2.44 0.23
C LYS A 75 17.66 -2.38 -0.34
N GLU A 76 17.87 -1.51 -1.33
CA GLU A 76 19.17 -1.38 -2.01
C GLU A 76 20.26 -0.94 -1.04
N THR A 77 19.98 0.06 -0.19
CA THR A 77 20.93 0.57 0.81
C THR A 77 21.24 -0.48 1.87
N PHE A 78 20.21 -1.18 2.38
CA PHE A 78 20.39 -2.24 3.36
C PHE A 78 21.24 -3.39 2.80
N ALA A 79 20.97 -3.82 1.56
CA ALA A 79 21.74 -4.86 0.90
C ALA A 79 23.19 -4.42 0.61
N ALA A 80 23.40 -3.18 0.15
CA ALA A 80 24.72 -2.62 -0.10
C ALA A 80 25.56 -2.48 1.19
N SER A 81 24.91 -2.26 2.34
CA SER A 81 25.54 -2.24 3.65
C SER A 81 25.80 -3.63 4.25
N TYR A 82 25.54 -4.72 3.53
CA TYR A 82 25.59 -6.09 4.07
C TYR A 82 24.73 -6.25 5.34
N ALA A 83 23.54 -5.64 5.35
CA ALA A 83 22.60 -5.61 6.47
C ALA A 83 23.04 -4.81 7.73
N GLU A 84 24.11 -4.00 7.65
CA GLU A 84 24.57 -3.16 8.77
C GLU A 84 23.72 -1.88 8.95
N ASP A 85 23.18 -1.31 7.87
CA ASP A 85 22.33 -0.12 7.96
C ASP A 85 20.91 -0.47 8.41
N ALA A 86 20.71 -0.61 9.72
CA ALA A 86 19.41 -0.91 10.31
C ALA A 86 18.33 0.15 9.98
N PHE A 87 18.71 1.39 9.67
CA PHE A 87 17.74 2.42 9.29
C PHE A 87 17.18 2.17 7.90
N ALA A 88 18.05 1.86 6.93
CA ALA A 88 17.64 1.42 5.60
C ALA A 88 16.75 0.16 5.67
N GLY A 89 17.10 -0.80 6.53
CA GLY A 89 16.28 -1.99 6.77
C GLY A 89 14.87 -1.66 7.29
N ARG A 90 14.74 -0.66 8.18
CA ARG A 90 13.42 -0.18 8.65
C ARG A 90 12.65 0.54 7.56
N ILE A 91 13.30 1.32 6.69
CA ILE A 91 12.66 1.98 5.56
C ILE A 91 12.14 0.95 4.56
N TRP A 92 12.92 -0.09 4.29
CA TRP A 92 12.45 -1.24 3.51
C TRP A 92 11.22 -1.85 4.18
N TYR A 93 11.31 -2.18 5.48
CA TYR A 93 10.22 -2.75 6.28
C TYR A 93 8.93 -1.95 6.21
N PHE A 94 8.92 -0.76 6.81
CA PHE A 94 7.70 0.04 6.90
C PHE A 94 7.24 0.59 5.54
N GLY A 95 8.16 0.80 4.59
CA GLY A 95 7.84 1.26 3.25
C GLY A 95 6.94 0.29 2.49
N TRP A 96 7.13 -1.03 2.66
CA TRP A 96 6.28 -2.03 2.03
C TRP A 96 4.86 -2.07 2.63
N PHE A 97 4.71 -1.97 3.96
CA PHE A 97 3.38 -1.82 4.57
C PHE A 97 2.67 -0.54 4.09
N ALA A 98 3.40 0.57 4.03
CA ALA A 98 2.88 1.85 3.55
C ALA A 98 2.47 1.76 2.06
N THR A 99 3.25 1.06 1.23
CA THR A 99 2.95 0.84 -0.19
C THR A 99 1.63 0.11 -0.36
N VAL A 100 1.46 -1.03 0.32
CA VAL A 100 0.21 -1.80 0.23
C VAL A 100 -0.97 -1.04 0.83
N ALA A 101 -0.79 -0.35 1.95
CA ALA A 101 -1.84 0.45 2.57
C ALA A 101 -2.31 1.57 1.63
N ALA A 102 -1.39 2.34 1.06
CA ALA A 102 -1.73 3.39 0.11
C ALA A 102 -2.36 2.82 -1.17
N ALA A 103 -1.83 1.71 -1.72
CA ALA A 103 -2.38 1.07 -2.92
C ALA A 103 -3.80 0.57 -2.69
N THR A 104 -4.06 -0.03 -1.53
CA THR A 104 -5.40 -0.52 -1.17
C THR A 104 -6.38 0.66 -0.99
N ALA A 105 -5.95 1.75 -0.34
CA ALA A 105 -6.75 2.96 -0.19
C ALA A 105 -7.02 3.66 -1.53
N PHE A 106 -6.07 3.61 -2.47
CA PHE A 106 -6.21 4.08 -3.84
C PHE A 106 -7.27 3.26 -4.60
N LEU A 107 -7.18 1.93 -4.58
CA LEU A 107 -8.15 1.03 -5.23
C LEU A 107 -9.55 1.20 -4.65
N PHE A 108 -9.65 1.29 -3.32
CA PHE A 108 -10.90 1.61 -2.64
C PHE A 108 -11.49 2.93 -3.16
N SER A 109 -10.64 3.95 -3.34
CA SER A 109 -11.06 5.28 -3.75
C SER A 109 -11.49 5.38 -5.22
N LEU A 110 -10.83 4.64 -6.11
CA LEU A 110 -11.25 4.50 -7.50
C LEU A 110 -12.66 3.92 -7.63
N ALA A 111 -12.98 2.96 -6.75
CA ALA A 111 -14.23 2.22 -6.78
C ALA A 111 -15.33 2.80 -5.86
N THR A 112 -15.11 3.98 -5.29
CA THR A 112 -16.12 4.72 -4.51
C THR A 112 -16.72 5.87 -5.33
N PRO A 113 -18.04 5.86 -5.60
CA PRO A 113 -18.68 6.86 -6.46
C PRO A 113 -18.71 8.27 -5.85
N LYS A 114 -18.73 9.30 -6.71
CA LYS A 114 -18.70 10.75 -6.38
C LYS A 114 -19.82 11.24 -5.45
N LYS A 115 -20.91 10.47 -5.28
CA LYS A 115 -22.15 10.88 -4.60
C LYS A 115 -22.28 10.36 -3.15
N ALA A 116 -21.24 9.74 -2.58
CA ALA A 116 -21.40 8.94 -1.36
C ALA A 116 -21.65 9.72 -0.05
N LEU A 117 -21.76 11.06 -0.03
CA LEU A 117 -22.07 11.81 1.19
C LEU A 117 -23.07 12.95 0.92
N PRO A 118 -24.21 13.02 1.64
CA PRO A 118 -25.02 14.23 1.71
C PRO A 118 -24.18 15.34 2.36
N ARG A 119 -24.25 16.55 1.79
CA ARG A 119 -23.65 17.76 2.38
C ARG A 119 -24.45 18.21 3.60
#